data_AF-A0A914UF65-F1
#
_entry.id   AF-A0A914UF65-F1
#
_cell.length_a   1.000
_cell.length_b   1.000
_cell.length_c   1.000
_cell.angle_alpha   90.00
_cell.angle_beta   90.00
_cell.angle_gamma   90.00
#
_symmetry.space_group_name_H-M   'P 1'
#
loop_
_entity.id
_entity.type
_entity.pdbx_description
1 polymer ?
#
loop_
_entity_poly.entity_id
_entity_poly.type
_entity_poly.pdbx_seq_one_letter_code
_entity_poly.pdbx_strand_id
1 'polypeptide(L)'
;MQAPLAIIGGVFGLLQWLIYGGFFWIFGAFLIFANFPFTFAAIMPINKQLMAMSSKDANSETRNLLIRWGELHFVRTCLGLASTFCFLFASFL
;
A
#
# COMPACT_ATOMS: atom_id res chain seq x y z
N MET A 1 -1.03 10.68 -4.18
CA MET A 1 -1.71 11.07 -2.93
C MET A 1 -1.79 9.97 -1.87
N GLN A 2 -1.48 8.69 -2.16
CA GLN A 2 -1.71 7.58 -1.22
C GLN A 2 -0.72 7.49 -0.04
N ALA A 3 0.53 7.96 -0.20
CA ALA A 3 1.55 7.83 0.85
C ALA A 3 1.26 8.65 2.12
N PRO A 4 0.87 9.94 2.05
CA PRO A 4 0.47 10.68 3.25
C PRO A 4 -0.69 10.04 4.01
N LEU A 5 -1.72 9.54 3.32
CA LEU A 5 -2.84 8.85 3.96
C LEU A 5 -2.39 7.57 4.67
N ALA A 6 -1.51 6.79 4.04
CA ALA A 6 -1.01 5.55 4.64
C ALA A 6 -0.20 5.83 5.93
N ILE A 7 0.61 6.88 5.92
CA ILE A 7 1.38 7.32 7.10
C ILE A 7 0.43 7.80 8.20
N ILE A 8 -0.48 8.72 7.89
CA ILE A 8 -1.40 9.30 8.88
C ILE A 8 -2.29 8.21 9.48
N GLY A 9 -2.87 7.33 8.65
CA GLY A 9 -3.69 6.20 9.11
C GLY A 9 -2.90 5.22 9.98
N GLY A 10 -1.66 4.91 9.61
CA GLY A 10 -0.76 4.08 10.41
C GLY A 10 -0.44 4.70 11.77
N VAL A 11 -0.13 6.01 11.80
CA VAL A 11 0.15 6.75 13.03
C VAL A 11 -1.07 6.78 13.94
N PHE A 12 -2.27 7.06 13.42
CA PHE A 12 -3.48 7.08 14.25
C PHE A 12 -3.87 5.71 14.77
N GLY A 13 -3.76 4.64 13.96
CA GLY A 13 -4.00 3.29 14.46
C GLY A 13 -2.99 2.87 15.54
N LEU A 14 -1.72 3.26 15.40
CA LEU A 14 -0.69 3.04 16.42
C LEU A 14 -1.00 3.83 17.70
N LEU A 15 -1.37 5.10 17.60
CA LEU A 15 -1.72 5.94 18.75
C LEU A 15 -2.95 5.39 19.48
N GLN A 16 -3.98 4.97 18.75
CA GLN A 16 -5.17 4.35 19.33
C GLN A 16 -4.81 3.10 20.14
N TRP A 17 -3.95 2.24 19.59
CA TRP A 17 -3.47 1.06 20.31
C TRP A 17 -2.62 1.40 21.53
N LEU A 18 -1.74 2.41 21.45
CA LEU A 18 -0.90 2.81 22.58
C LEU A 18 -1.72 3.39 23.75
N ILE A 19 -2.82 4.09 23.47
CA ILE A 19 -3.63 4.74 24.49
C ILE A 19 -4.69 3.78 25.06
N TYR A 20 -5.38 3.02 24.21
CA TYR A 20 -6.56 2.24 24.60
C TYR A 20 -6.41 0.73 24.38
N GLY A 21 -5.31 0.28 23.77
CA GLY A 21 -5.10 -1.13 23.42
C GLY A 21 -5.90 -1.58 22.19
N GLY A 22 -6.17 -2.87 22.10
CA GLY A 22 -6.92 -3.49 21.00
C GLY A 22 -6.03 -3.98 19.86
N PHE A 23 -5.92 -5.31 19.72
CA PHE A 23 -5.04 -5.96 18.76
C PHE A 23 -5.28 -5.53 17.30
N PHE A 24 -6.55 -5.33 16.92
CA PHE A 24 -6.91 -4.96 15.55
C PHE A 24 -6.47 -3.54 15.17
N TRP A 25 -6.29 -2.63 16.13
CA TRP A 25 -5.75 -1.28 15.87
C TRP A 25 -4.28 -1.34 15.44
N ILE A 26 -3.42 -2.07 16.17
CA ILE A 26 -2.01 -2.20 15.79
C ILE A 26 -1.84 -3.03 14.51
N PHE A 27 -2.64 -4.08 14.33
CA PHE A 27 -2.58 -4.89 13.12
C PHE A 27 -3.02 -4.09 11.88
N GLY A 28 -4.12 -3.32 11.97
CA GLY A 28 -4.56 -2.42 10.91
C GLY A 28 -3.53 -1.33 10.60
N ALA A 29 -2.89 -0.76 11.63
CA ALA A 29 -1.82 0.23 11.47
C ALA A 29 -0.61 -0.34 10.72
N PHE A 30 -0.18 -1.55 11.08
CA PHE A 30 0.90 -2.24 10.40
C PHE A 30 0.57 -2.49 8.91
N LEU A 31 -0.63 -2.98 8.60
CA LEU A 31 -1.05 -3.27 7.22
C LEU A 31 -1.07 -2.02 6.33
N ILE A 32 -1.63 -0.90 6.81
CA ILE A 32 -1.63 0.34 6.02
C ILE A 32 -0.23 0.91 5.90
N PHE A 33 0.56 0.89 6.97
CA PHE A 33 1.95 1.37 6.94
C PHE A 33 2.81 0.55 5.98
N ALA A 34 2.60 -0.76 5.87
CA ALA A 34 3.32 -1.66 4.96
C ALA A 34 3.22 -1.25 3.48
N ASN A 35 2.21 -0.47 3.09
CA ASN A 35 2.15 0.13 1.76
C ASN A 35 3.39 0.96 1.43
N PHE A 36 3.98 1.64 2.42
CA PHE A 36 5.14 2.50 2.25
C PHE A 36 6.38 1.68 1.83
N PRO A 37 6.92 0.76 2.66
CA PRO A 37 8.07 -0.05 2.26
C PRO A 37 7.78 -0.92 1.02
N PHE A 38 6.57 -1.45 0.87
CA PHE A 38 6.18 -2.21 -0.32
C PHE A 38 6.29 -1.38 -1.61
N THR A 39 5.86 -0.12 -1.57
CA THR A 39 5.95 0.78 -2.74
C THR A 39 7.40 1.01 -3.15
N PHE A 40 8.28 1.30 -2.20
CA PHE A 40 9.70 1.53 -2.50
C PHE A 40 10.41 0.27 -2.99
N ALA A 41 10.14 -0.88 -2.36
CA ALA A 41 10.82 -2.13 -2.69
C ALA A 41 10.34 -2.75 -4.01
N ALA A 42 9.03 -2.75 -4.27
CA ALA A 42 8.45 -3.51 -5.38
C ALA A 42 7.97 -2.63 -6.55
N ILE A 43 7.32 -1.50 -6.28
CA ILE A 43 6.69 -0.68 -7.32
C ILE A 43 7.66 0.34 -7.91
N MET A 44 8.45 1.00 -7.08
CA MET A 44 9.35 2.06 -7.54
C MET A 44 10.37 1.58 -8.60
N PRO A 45 10.94 0.36 -8.54
CA PRO A 45 11.78 -0.15 -9.62
C PRO A 45 11.03 -0.26 -10.96
N ILE A 46 9.80 -0.79 -10.94
CA ILE A 46 8.95 -0.91 -12.14
C ILE A 46 8.57 0.48 -12.68
N ASN A 47 8.24 1.42 -11.80
CA ASN A 47 7.98 2.81 -12.19
C ASN A 47 9.19 3.43 -12.89
N LYS A 48 10.41 3.23 -12.37
CA LYS A 48 11.63 3.76 -13.00
C LYS A 48 11.85 3.17 -14.39
N GLN A 49 11.62 1.87 -14.57
CA GLN A 49 11.72 1.22 -15.89
C GLN A 49 10.67 1.78 -16.87
N LEU A 50 9.40 1.81 -16.47
CA LEU A 50 8.32 2.34 -17.30
C LEU A 50 8.52 3.82 -17.68
N MET A 51 9.01 4.65 -16.75
CA MET A 51 9.28 6.07 -17.02
C MET A 51 10.50 6.31 -17.91
N ALA A 52 11.42 5.34 -18.01
CA ALA A 52 12.60 5.43 -18.89
C ALA A 52 12.28 5.02 -20.35
N MET A 53 11.14 4.38 -20.59
CA MET A 53 10.73 3.91 -21.92
C MET A 53 10.12 5.06 -22.75
N SER A 54 10.47 5.10 -24.05
CA SER A 54 9.81 5.97 -25.02
C SER A 54 8.47 5.37 -25.44
N SER A 55 7.45 6.22 -25.58
CA SER A 55 6.11 5.81 -26.05
C SER A 55 6.11 5.27 -27.49
N LYS A 56 7.15 5.58 -28.28
CA LYS A 56 7.33 5.05 -29.64
C LYS A 56 7.82 3.60 -29.65
N ASP A 57 8.31 3.10 -28.52
CA ASP A 57 8.90 1.76 -28.38
C ASP A 57 7.94 0.77 -27.69
N ALA A 58 6.64 1.07 -27.67
CA ALA A 58 5.63 0.22 -27.07
C ALA A 58 5.63 -1.18 -27.69
N ASN A 59 6.04 -2.17 -26.90
CA ASN A 59 6.23 -3.54 -27.34
C ASN A 59 5.72 -4.53 -26.28
N SER A 60 5.99 -5.82 -26.49
CA SER A 60 5.61 -6.89 -25.55
C SER A 60 6.24 -6.75 -24.17
N GLU A 61 7.46 -6.20 -24.07
CA GLU A 61 8.14 -5.94 -22.80
C GLU A 61 7.44 -4.83 -22.02
N THR A 62 7.12 -3.70 -22.66
CA THR A 62 6.35 -2.62 -22.03
C THR A 62 5.00 -3.13 -21.52
N ARG A 63 4.31 -3.99 -22.29
CA ARG A 63 3.05 -4.61 -21.86
C ARG A 63 3.24 -5.49 -20.63
N ASN A 64 4.29 -6.30 -20.57
CA ASN A 64 4.56 -7.17 -19.42
C ASN A 64 4.85 -6.35 -18.16
N LEU A 65 5.61 -5.25 -18.29
CA LEU A 65 5.86 -4.34 -17.16
C LEU A 65 4.57 -3.64 -16.68
N LEU A 66 3.67 -3.26 -17.57
CA LEU A 66 2.37 -2.68 -17.19
C LEU A 66 1.48 -3.70 -16.47
N ILE A 67 1.46 -4.96 -16.91
CA ILE A 67 0.73 -6.03 -16.21
C ILE A 67 1.31 -6.20 -14.80
N ARG A 68 2.64 -6.30 -14.69
CA ARG A 68 3.32 -6.43 -13.40
C ARG A 68 3.06 -5.23 -12.49
N TRP A 69 3.08 -4.02 -13.05
CA TRP A 69 2.73 -2.80 -12.33
C TRP A 69 1.30 -2.87 -11.77
N GLY A 70 0.35 -3.36 -12.55
CA GLY A 70 -1.04 -3.56 -12.13
C GLY A 70 -1.17 -4.57 -10.99
N GLU A 71 -0.51 -5.73 -11.09
CA GLU A 71 -0.48 -6.75 -10.03
C GLU A 71 0.04 -6.19 -8.70
N LEU A 72 1.14 -5.42 -8.75
CA LEU A 72 1.72 -4.82 -7.55
C LEU A 72 0.80 -3.77 -6.93
N HIS A 73 0.08 -2.99 -7.75
CA HIS A 73 -0.93 -2.06 -7.25
C HIS A 73 -2.13 -2.77 -6.64
N PHE A 74 -2.52 -3.93 -7.17
CA PHE A 74 -3.56 -4.77 -6.58
C PHE A 74 -3.19 -5.22 -5.16
N VAL A 75 -1.93 -5.64 -4.94
CA VAL A 75 -1.44 -5.97 -3.59
C VAL A 75 -1.62 -4.80 -2.62
N ARG A 76 -1.28 -3.57 -3.04
CA ARG A 76 -1.49 -2.37 -2.21
C ARG A 76 -2.95 -2.11 -1.89
N THR A 77 -3.84 -2.32 -2.85
CA THR A 77 -5.29 -2.23 -2.64
C THR A 77 -5.74 -3.26 -1.59
N CYS A 78 -5.28 -4.51 -1.67
CA CYS A 78 -5.59 -5.53 -0.68
C CYS A 78 -5.08 -5.17 0.72
N LEU A 79 -3.86 -4.65 0.85
CA LEU A 79 -3.31 -4.17 2.13
C LEU A 79 -4.16 -3.04 2.72
N GLY A 80 -4.56 -2.08 1.89
CA GLY A 80 -5.44 -0.97 2.29
C GLY A 80 -6.82 -1.46 2.75
N LEU A 81 -7.45 -2.33 1.96
CA LEU A 81 -8.76 -2.91 2.31
C LEU A 81 -8.69 -3.72 3.60
N ALA A 82 -7.67 -4.55 3.77
CA ALA A 82 -7.48 -5.34 4.99
C ALA A 82 -7.30 -4.45 6.21
N SER A 83 -6.51 -3.37 6.10
CA SER A 83 -6.38 -2.37 7.16
C SER A 83 -7.71 -1.70 7.50
N THR A 84 -8.48 -1.27 6.48
CA THR A 84 -9.81 -0.69 6.68
C THR A 84 -10.74 -1.63 7.44
N PHE A 85 -10.77 -2.91 7.08
CA PHE A 85 -11.58 -3.90 7.81
C PHE A 85 -11.10 -4.10 9.25
N CYS A 86 -9.78 -4.08 9.49
CA CYS A 86 -9.24 -4.16 10.85
C CYS A 86 -9.70 -2.98 11.71
N PHE A 87 -9.59 -1.74 11.21
CA PHE A 87 -10.04 -0.55 11.93
C PHE A 87 -11.55 -0.51 12.13
N LEU A 88 -12.31 -0.87 11.10
CA LEU A 88 -13.76 -0.96 11.19
C LEU A 88 -14.16 -1.98 12.26
N PHE A 89 -13.60 -3.18 12.23
CA PHE A 89 -13.87 -4.20 13.23
C PHE A 89 -13.45 -3.76 14.64
N ALA A 90 -12.27 -3.15 14.78
CA ALA A 90 -11.77 -2.63 16.04
C ALA A 90 -12.68 -1.54 16.65
N SER A 91 -13.42 -0.79 15.83
CA SER A 91 -14.36 0.23 16.31
C SER A 91 -15.64 -0.33 16.95
N PHE A 92 -15.90 -1.63 16.82
CA PHE A 92 -17.05 -2.32 17.44
C PHE A 92 -16.66 -3.12 18.69
N LEU A 93 -15.39 -3.14 19.07
CA LEU A 93 -14.86 -3.83 20.25
C LEU A 93 -14.63 -2.84 21.40
#